data_AF-A0A925ML15-F1
#
_entry.id   AF-A0A925ML15-F1
#
_cell.length_a   1.000
_cell.length_b   1.000
_cell.length_c   1.000
_cell.angle_alpha   90.00
_cell.angle_beta   90.00
_cell.angle_gamma   90.00
#
_symmetry.space_group_name_H-M   'P 1'
#
loop_
_entity.id
_entity.type
_entity.pdbx_description
1 polymer ?
#
loop_
_entity_poly.entity_id
_entity_poly.type
_entity_poly.pdbx_seq_one_letter_code
_entity_poly.pdbx_strand_id
1 'polypeptide(L)'
;MDDYVAALNQKLGRQVVFAVPVGQAVLALRERVIAGNVPGIQRQSELFTDKLGHPQAPVEALASYCNFAVLYRRTPVGLPIPAVLERSVNPLWREEKLNLILQQIAWDAVTGHPLGGVGAPTSF
;
A
#
# COMPACT_ATOMS: atom_id res chain seq x y z
N MET A 1 17.10 0.23 2.21
CA MET A 1 16.30 1.36 2.76
C MET A 1 16.07 1.13 4.25
N ASP A 2 15.57 -0.04 4.63
CA ASP A 2 15.31 -0.40 6.04
C ASP A 2 16.55 -0.30 6.93
N ASP A 3 17.72 -0.77 6.47
CA ASP A 3 18.97 -0.63 7.22
C ASP A 3 19.32 0.82 7.54
N TYR A 4 19.01 1.74 6.62
CA TYR A 4 19.26 3.16 6.82
C TYR A 4 18.31 3.75 7.87
N VAL A 5 17.02 3.39 7.81
CA VAL A 5 16.03 3.77 8.83
C VAL A 5 16.41 3.20 10.20
N ALA A 6 16.80 1.93 10.26
CA ALA A 6 17.25 1.27 11.48
C ALA A 6 18.49 1.94 12.07
N ALA A 7 19.49 2.26 11.26
CA ALA A 7 20.70 2.97 11.69
C ALA A 7 20.39 4.36 12.26
N LEU A 8 19.45 5.10 11.66
CA LEU A 8 19.00 6.40 12.18
C LEU A 8 18.30 6.26 13.54
N ASN A 9 17.40 5.29 13.69
CA ASN A 9 16.71 5.03 14.94
C ASN A 9 17.68 4.58 16.05
N GLN A 10 18.67 3.74 15.71
CA GLN A 10 19.72 3.33 16.63
C GLN A 10 20.57 4.52 17.09
N LYS A 11 21.00 5.37 16.15
CA LYS A 11 21.78 6.58 16.46
C LYS A 11 21.02 7.53 17.41
N LEU A 12 19.70 7.59 17.30
CA LEU A 12 18.84 8.46 18.10
C LEU A 12 18.27 7.77 19.35
N GLY A 13 18.62 6.50 19.59
CA GLY A 13 18.23 5.73 20.79
C GLY A 13 16.73 5.47 20.94
N ARG A 14 15.92 5.76 19.92
CA ARG A 14 14.46 5.57 19.93
C ARG A 14 13.91 5.55 18.50
N GLN A 15 12.72 4.98 18.33
CA GLN A 15 12.02 4.96 17.04
C GLN A 15 11.54 6.38 16.68
N VAL A 16 12.19 7.02 15.71
CA VAL A 16 11.82 8.36 15.20
C VAL A 16 11.52 8.38 13.71
N VAL A 17 12.12 7.47 12.93
CA VAL A 17 11.92 7.33 11.50
C VAL A 17 11.17 6.04 11.25
N PHE A 18 10.11 6.12 10.45
CA PHE A 18 9.28 5.00 10.04
C PHE A 18 9.37 4.83 8.52
N ALA A 19 9.11 3.61 8.04
CA ALA A 19 9.09 3.30 6.63
C ALA A 19 7.64 3.04 6.18
N VAL A 20 7.26 3.58 5.01
CA VAL A 20 6.00 3.25 4.36
C VAL A 20 6.26 2.13 3.33
N PRO A 21 5.76 0.91 3.54
CA PRO A 21 6.13 -0.27 2.73
C PRO A 21 5.36 -0.37 1.40
N VAL A 22 5.35 0.73 0.62
CA VAL A 22 4.64 0.78 -0.68
C VAL A 22 5.20 -0.27 -1.65
N GLY A 23 6.51 -0.46 -1.69
CA GLY A 23 7.14 -1.44 -2.58
C GLY A 23 6.65 -2.87 -2.30
N GLN A 24 6.59 -3.26 -1.03
CA GLN A 24 6.09 -4.57 -0.59
C GLN A 24 4.60 -4.73 -0.89
N ALA A 25 3.79 -3.68 -0.67
CA ALA A 25 2.38 -3.68 -1.04
C ALA A 25 2.19 -3.87 -2.56
N VAL A 26 2.99 -3.19 -3.39
CA VAL A 26 2.93 -3.34 -4.86
C VAL A 26 3.36 -4.75 -5.28
N LEU A 27 4.39 -5.34 -4.67
CA LEU A 27 4.76 -6.74 -4.93
C LEU A 27 3.60 -7.69 -4.62
N ALA A 28 2.95 -7.55 -3.47
CA ALA A 28 1.78 -8.34 -3.11
C ALA A 28 0.61 -8.16 -4.09
N LEU A 29 0.36 -6.93 -4.58
CA LEU A 29 -0.63 -6.69 -5.64
C LEU A 29 -0.25 -7.43 -6.93
N ARG A 30 1.01 -7.35 -7.34
CA ARG A 30 1.51 -8.01 -8.55
C ARG A 30 1.38 -9.52 -8.47
N GLU A 31 1.67 -10.12 -7.32
CA GLU A 31 1.46 -11.55 -7.06
C GLU A 31 -0.01 -11.94 -7.20
N ARG A 32 -0.94 -11.15 -6.66
CA ARG A 32 -2.38 -11.41 -6.82
C ARG A 32 -2.85 -11.28 -8.27
N VAL A 33 -2.27 -10.34 -9.04
CA VAL A 33 -2.55 -10.22 -10.49
C VAL A 33 -2.06 -11.47 -11.23
N ILE A 34 -0.85 -11.99 -10.93
CA ILE A 34 -0.35 -13.25 -11.50
C ILE A 34 -1.30 -14.41 -11.19
N ALA A 35 -1.83 -14.45 -9.96
CA ALA A 35 -2.78 -15.47 -9.53
C ALA A 35 -4.21 -15.30 -10.12
N GLY A 36 -4.48 -14.22 -10.87
CA GLY A 36 -5.82 -13.94 -11.42
C GLY A 36 -6.85 -13.48 -10.38
N ASN A 37 -6.40 -13.03 -9.20
CA ASN A 37 -7.26 -12.72 -8.05
C ASN A 37 -7.62 -11.24 -7.92
N VAL A 38 -7.36 -10.42 -8.94
CA VAL A 38 -7.61 -8.97 -8.92
C VAL A 38 -8.65 -8.61 -9.98
N PRO A 39 -9.91 -8.31 -9.57
CA PRO A 39 -10.94 -7.88 -10.50
C PRO A 39 -10.51 -6.64 -11.29
N GLY A 40 -10.74 -6.66 -12.60
CA GLY A 40 -10.42 -5.54 -13.48
C GLY A 40 -8.94 -5.35 -13.82
N ILE A 41 -8.04 -6.24 -13.39
CA ILE A 41 -6.60 -6.19 -13.70
C ILE A 41 -6.10 -7.60 -14.05
N GLN A 42 -5.71 -7.81 -15.32
CA GLN A 42 -5.30 -9.12 -15.81
C GLN A 42 -3.78 -9.23 -16.03
N ARG A 43 -3.12 -8.10 -16.30
CA ARG A 43 -1.71 -8.05 -16.67
C ARG A 43 -0.95 -7.06 -15.81
N GLN A 44 0.31 -7.40 -15.55
CA GLN A 44 1.26 -6.52 -14.83
C GLN A 44 1.40 -5.15 -15.48
N SER A 45 1.32 -5.09 -16.81
CA SER A 45 1.39 -3.84 -17.57
C SER A 45 0.20 -2.89 -17.35
N GLU A 46 -0.91 -3.37 -16.78
CA GLU A 46 -2.07 -2.53 -16.47
C GLU A 46 -1.92 -1.77 -15.15
N LEU A 47 -0.88 -2.09 -14.36
CA LEU A 47 -0.57 -1.41 -13.10
C LEU A 47 0.25 -0.13 -13.29
N PHE A 48 0.84 0.06 -14.47
CA PHE A 48 1.78 1.14 -14.75
C PHE A 48 1.47 1.81 -16.09
N THR A 49 1.75 3.12 -16.20
CA THR A 49 1.54 3.87 -17.46
C THR A 49 2.66 3.64 -18.46
N ASP A 50 3.84 3.24 -17.98
CA ASP A 50 5.03 3.02 -18.79
C ASP A 50 5.98 1.95 -18.21
N LYS A 51 7.13 1.77 -18.88
CA LYS A 51 8.19 0.83 -18.48
C LYS A 51 9.06 1.34 -17.33
N LEU A 52 8.98 2.63 -16.99
CA LEU A 52 9.74 3.22 -15.88
C LEU A 52 9.05 2.97 -14.54
N GLY A 53 7.78 2.55 -14.56
CA GLY A 53 7.02 2.19 -13.36
C GLY A 53 6.17 3.33 -12.83
N HIS A 54 5.83 4.32 -13.66
CA HIS A 54 4.85 5.33 -13.28
C HIS A 54 3.49 4.66 -12.99
N PRO A 55 2.88 4.94 -11.84
CA PRO A 55 1.72 4.19 -11.37
C PRO A 55 0.46 4.51 -12.19
N GLN A 56 -0.42 3.51 -12.32
CA GLN A 56 -1.83 3.71 -12.66
C GLN A 56 -2.65 3.88 -11.38
N ALA A 57 -3.91 4.29 -11.52
CA ALA A 57 -4.83 4.57 -10.42
C ALA A 57 -4.87 3.50 -9.29
N PRO A 58 -4.84 2.18 -9.56
CA PRO A 58 -4.79 1.16 -8.51
C PRO A 58 -3.52 1.23 -7.65
N VAL A 59 -2.37 1.50 -8.27
CA VAL A 59 -1.09 1.63 -7.57
C VAL A 59 -1.02 2.94 -6.79
N GLU A 60 -1.55 4.04 -7.35
CA GLU A 60 -1.67 5.33 -6.64
C GLU A 60 -2.55 5.22 -5.39
N ALA A 61 -3.71 4.55 -5.52
CA ALA A 61 -4.60 4.29 -4.39
C ALA A 61 -3.92 3.40 -3.33
N LEU A 62 -3.25 2.33 -3.74
CA LEU A 62 -2.52 1.44 -2.85
C LEU A 62 -1.42 2.16 -2.06
N ALA A 63 -0.62 2.98 -2.76
CA ALA A 63 0.41 3.79 -2.13
C ALA A 63 -0.20 4.79 -1.12
N SER A 64 -1.32 5.40 -1.48
CA SER A 64 -2.05 6.33 -0.61
C SER A 64 -2.59 5.64 0.65
N TYR A 65 -3.09 4.40 0.55
CA TYR A 65 -3.52 3.63 1.72
C TYR A 65 -2.37 3.23 2.63
N CYS A 66 -1.21 2.88 2.08
CA CYS A 66 -0.01 2.63 2.90
C CYS A 66 0.39 3.89 3.69
N ASN A 67 0.41 5.05 3.01
CA ASN A 67 0.71 6.33 3.66
C ASN A 67 -0.32 6.68 4.73
N PHE A 68 -1.62 6.54 4.42
CA PHE A 68 -2.70 6.75 5.39
C PHE A 68 -2.51 5.87 6.63
N ALA A 69 -2.26 4.58 6.43
CA ALA A 69 -2.13 3.63 7.52
C ALA A 69 -0.95 3.96 8.44
N VAL A 70 0.22 4.31 7.88
CA VAL A 70 1.41 4.68 8.67
C VAL A 70 1.24 6.04 9.36
N LEU A 71 0.77 7.05 8.64
CA LEU A 71 0.65 8.43 9.16
C LEU A 71 -0.42 8.53 10.24
N TYR A 72 -1.58 7.94 10.02
CA TYR A 72 -2.73 8.04 10.93
C TYR A 72 -2.83 6.86 11.90
N ARG A 73 -2.03 5.81 11.74
CA ARG A 73 -2.07 4.58 12.54
C ARG A 73 -3.47 3.97 12.61
N ARG A 74 -4.15 3.97 11.47
CA ARG A 74 -5.53 3.49 11.32
C ARG A 74 -5.62 2.55 10.13
N THR A 75 -6.52 1.58 10.23
CA THR A 75 -6.79 0.72 9.09
C THR A 75 -7.42 1.53 7.94
N PRO A 76 -6.94 1.36 6.69
CA PRO A 76 -7.60 1.91 5.52
C PRO A 76 -8.81 1.06 5.09
N VAL A 77 -9.00 -0.14 5.66
CA VAL A 77 -10.09 -1.06 5.32
C VAL A 77 -11.43 -0.44 5.71
N GLY A 78 -12.34 -0.36 4.73
CA GLY A 78 -13.66 0.25 4.88
C GLY A 78 -13.71 1.74 4.56
N LEU A 79 -12.60 2.35 4.13
CA LEU A 79 -12.64 3.70 3.56
C LEU A 79 -13.41 3.70 2.24
N PRO A 80 -14.11 4.80 1.89
CA PRO A 80 -14.77 4.92 0.59
C PRO A 80 -13.76 4.85 -0.56
N ILE A 81 -14.27 4.57 -1.76
CA ILE A 81 -13.47 4.61 -2.98
C ILE A 81 -12.85 6.01 -3.13
N PRO A 82 -11.52 6.12 -3.32
CA PRO A 82 -10.85 7.40 -3.42
C PRO A 82 -11.02 7.98 -4.82
N ALA A 83 -10.95 9.30 -4.94
CA ALA A 83 -11.16 10.03 -6.20
C ALA A 83 -10.29 9.54 -7.36
N VAL A 84 -9.08 9.03 -7.08
CA VAL A 84 -8.19 8.46 -8.11
C VAL A 84 -8.78 7.22 -8.77
N LEU A 85 -9.48 6.36 -8.01
CA LEU A 85 -10.20 5.21 -8.56
C LEU A 85 -11.51 5.65 -9.20
N GLU A 86 -12.28 6.54 -8.56
CA GLU A 86 -13.56 7.04 -9.10
C GLU A 86 -13.41 7.66 -10.50
N ARG A 87 -12.30 8.37 -10.73
CA ARG A 87 -11.99 9.06 -11.99
C ARG A 87 -11.26 8.18 -13.00
N SER A 88 -10.95 6.92 -12.64
CA SER A 88 -10.29 5.98 -13.53
C SER A 88 -11.07 5.79 -14.83
N VAL A 89 -10.37 5.74 -15.97
CA VAL A 89 -10.98 5.40 -17.27
C VAL A 89 -11.49 3.97 -17.33
N ASN A 90 -10.91 3.05 -16.54
CA ASN A 90 -11.39 1.68 -16.45
C ASN A 90 -12.51 1.59 -15.40
N PRO A 91 -13.76 1.32 -15.80
CA PRO A 91 -14.89 1.27 -14.87
C PRO A 91 -14.76 0.15 -13.84
N LEU A 92 -14.06 -0.95 -14.16
CA LEU A 92 -13.82 -2.05 -13.22
C LEU A 92 -12.92 -1.62 -12.04
N TRP A 93 -12.16 -0.53 -12.19
CA TRP A 93 -11.35 0.01 -11.09
C TRP A 93 -12.15 0.86 -10.11
N ARG A 94 -13.41 1.17 -10.43
CA ARG A 94 -14.36 1.91 -9.59
C ARG A 94 -15.20 0.98 -8.72
N GLU A 95 -14.88 -0.31 -8.69
CA GLU A 95 -15.63 -1.29 -7.92
C GLU A 95 -15.12 -1.41 -6.49
N GLU A 96 -16.04 -1.51 -5.54
CA GLU A 96 -15.73 -1.71 -4.12
C GLU A 96 -14.85 -2.95 -3.87
N LYS A 97 -15.00 -3.99 -4.71
CA LYS A 97 -14.21 -5.21 -4.57
C LYS A 97 -12.72 -4.97 -4.82
N LEU A 98 -12.36 -4.17 -5.84
CA LEU A 98 -10.97 -3.81 -6.06
C LEU A 98 -10.48 -2.92 -4.93
N ASN A 99 -11.28 -1.92 -4.55
CA ASN A 99 -10.97 -1.00 -3.46
C ASN A 99 -10.60 -1.74 -2.16
N LEU A 100 -11.44 -2.69 -1.74
CA LEU A 100 -11.21 -3.52 -0.55
C LEU A 100 -9.94 -4.35 -0.65
N ILE A 101 -9.64 -4.93 -1.82
CA ILE A 101 -8.39 -5.68 -2.04
C ILE A 101 -7.17 -4.78 -1.83
N LEU A 102 -7.17 -3.57 -2.40
CA LEU A 102 -6.06 -2.62 -2.26
C LEU A 102 -5.90 -2.18 -0.80
N GLN A 103 -6.99 -1.88 -0.10
CA GLN A 103 -6.97 -1.53 1.32
C GLN A 103 -6.39 -2.66 2.17
N GLN A 104 -6.80 -3.91 1.91
CA GLN A 104 -6.31 -5.07 2.65
C GLN A 104 -4.82 -5.29 2.41
N ILE A 105 -4.36 -5.21 1.15
CA ILE A 105 -2.93 -5.33 0.82
C ILE A 105 -2.12 -4.25 1.54
N ALA A 106 -2.58 -3.00 1.55
CA ALA A 106 -1.92 -1.93 2.27
C ALA A 106 -1.86 -2.20 3.78
N TRP A 107 -2.94 -2.68 4.36
CA TRP A 107 -3.01 -2.99 5.78
C TRP A 107 -2.07 -4.14 6.18
N ASP A 108 -2.08 -5.23 5.41
CA ASP A 108 -1.20 -6.38 5.61
C ASP A 108 0.27 -5.97 5.48
N ALA A 109 0.61 -5.17 4.47
CA ALA A 109 1.97 -4.68 4.27
C ALA A 109 2.44 -3.79 5.43
N VAL A 110 1.60 -2.86 5.89
CA VAL A 110 1.96 -1.92 6.95
C VAL A 110 2.08 -2.59 8.31
N THR A 111 1.15 -3.49 8.65
CA THR A 111 1.18 -4.22 9.93
C THR A 111 2.23 -5.32 9.98
N GLY A 112 2.60 -5.89 8.83
CA GLY A 112 3.69 -6.85 8.72
C GLY A 112 5.09 -6.22 8.68
N HIS A 113 5.20 -4.91 8.48
CA HIS A 113 6.50 -4.25 8.36
C HIS A 113 7.03 -3.77 9.73
N PRO A 114 8.21 -4.22 10.19
CA PRO A 114 8.72 -3.90 11.53
C PRO A 114 8.95 -2.39 11.74
N LEU A 115 9.20 -1.65 10.66
CA LEU A 115 9.39 -0.20 10.68
C LEU A 115 8.12 0.60 10.30
N GLY A 116 6.98 -0.06 10.10
CA GLY A 116 5.72 0.56 9.67
C GLY A 116 5.01 1.34 10.78
N GLY A 117 5.36 1.10 12.04
CA GLY A 117 4.82 1.85 13.19
C GLY A 117 3.37 1.53 13.54
N VAL A 118 2.82 0.42 12.99
CA VAL A 118 1.45 -0.05 13.24
C VAL A 118 1.52 -1.52 13.72
N GLY A 119 1.63 -1.71 15.04
CA GLY A 119 1.75 -3.01 15.75
C GLY A 119 3.19 -3.31 16.22
N ALA A 120 3.49 -3.74 17.45
CA ALA A 120 2.69 -4.14 18.62
C ALA A 120 2.47 -2.98 19.65
N PRO A 121 1.57 -3.13 20.65
CA PRO A 121 1.26 -2.09 21.62
C PRO A 121 2.49 -1.73 22.43
N THR A 122 2.88 -0.46 22.45
CA THR A 122 3.69 0.06 23.55
C THR A 122 2.79 0.14 24.77
N SER A 123 2.97 -0.75 25.73
CA SER A 123 2.46 -0.56 27.10
C SER A 123 2.89 0.83 27.57
N PHE A 124 1.92 1.66 27.95
CA PHE A 124 2.16 2.90 28.68
C PHE A 124 2.38 2.61 30.16
#